data_AF-A0A1Y4KPS4-F1
#
_entry.id   AF-A0A1Y4KPS4-F1
#
_cell.length_a   1.000
_cell.length_b   1.000
_cell.length_c   1.000
_cell.angle_alpha   90.00
_cell.angle_beta   90.00
_cell.angle_gamma   90.00
#
_symmetry.space_group_name_H-M   'P 1'
#
loop_
_entity.id
_entity.type
_entity.pdbx_description
1 polymer ?
#
loop_
_entity_poly.entity_id
_entity_poly.type
_entity_poly.pdbx_seq_one_letter_code
_entity_poly.pdbx_strand_id
1 'polypeptide(L)'
;MTAVEQLRAEAQLPTSTPVDISRETVGPLTCIRYQGDEFFFLVHYYQDRAVEIGVDGELSHHLPILLHGLKVFQTPAEDLVNTLKAHSACIYDLEDEQLSTEYLFPQLGLRLWREMPFHPKLLSDPAYCEEMAMVLDEMNAYLYFQLISVLDWETLEQVQPPGYLFQ
;
A
#
# COMPACT_ATOMS: atom_id res chain seq x y z
N MET A 1 26.00 -11.13 -0.95
CA MET A 1 25.12 -10.14 -0.31
C MET A 1 23.71 -10.46 -0.74
N THR A 2 22.81 -10.74 0.19
CA THR A 2 21.38 -10.96 -0.11
C THR A 2 20.71 -9.63 -0.48
N ALA A 3 19.54 -9.65 -1.13
CA ALA A 3 18.80 -8.42 -1.45
C ALA A 3 18.44 -7.60 -0.19
N VAL A 4 18.14 -8.30 0.92
CA VAL A 4 17.88 -7.67 2.22
C VAL A 4 19.13 -7.00 2.80
N GLU A 5 20.30 -7.63 2.69
CA GLU A 5 21.56 -7.02 3.12
C GLU A 5 21.90 -5.77 2.31
N GLN A 6 21.63 -5.79 1.00
CA GLN A 6 21.81 -4.63 0.13
C GLN A 6 20.88 -3.48 0.55
N LEU A 7 19.59 -3.76 0.72
CA LEU A 7 18.63 -2.76 1.19
C LEU A 7 19.08 -2.15 2.53
N ARG A 8 19.47 -2.98 3.49
CA ARG A 8 19.94 -2.50 4.80
C ARG A 8 21.14 -1.56 4.66
N ALA A 9 22.08 -1.87 3.77
CA ALA A 9 23.24 -1.03 3.52
C ALA A 9 22.85 0.31 2.87
N GLU A 10 21.98 0.28 1.86
CA GLU A 10 21.54 1.48 1.13
C GLU A 10 20.68 2.41 1.99
N ALA A 11 19.74 1.84 2.74
CA ALA A 11 18.83 2.54 3.64
C ALA A 11 19.44 2.83 5.03
N GLN A 12 20.68 2.40 5.28
CA GLN A 12 21.37 2.55 6.58
C GLN A 12 20.58 1.96 7.75
N LEU A 13 19.85 0.87 7.51
CA LEU A 13 18.98 0.24 8.48
C LEU A 13 19.76 -0.60 9.50
N PRO A 14 19.23 -0.79 10.73
CA PRO A 14 19.82 -1.69 11.71
C PRO A 14 20.00 -3.11 11.15
N THR A 15 21.18 -3.69 11.37
CA THR A 15 21.49 -5.05 10.94
C THR A 15 21.33 -6.09 12.05
N SER A 16 21.13 -5.64 13.30
CA SER A 16 21.11 -6.48 14.50
C SER A 16 19.88 -7.36 14.61
N THR A 17 18.75 -6.94 14.05
CA THR A 17 17.48 -7.67 14.17
C THR A 17 17.30 -8.62 13.00
N PRO A 18 16.96 -9.90 13.22
CA PRO A 18 16.57 -10.81 12.13
C PRO A 18 15.33 -10.29 11.40
N VAL A 19 15.20 -10.63 10.12
CA VAL A 19 13.94 -10.44 9.40
C VAL A 19 13.05 -11.64 9.69
N ASP A 20 11.87 -11.40 10.24
CA ASP A 20 10.84 -12.43 10.37
C ASP A 20 10.20 -12.68 9.00
N ILE A 21 10.01 -13.97 8.67
CA ILE A 21 9.48 -14.37 7.37
C ILE A 21 8.26 -15.25 7.61
N SER A 22 7.09 -14.75 7.22
CA SER A 22 5.85 -15.50 7.26
C SER A 22 5.32 -15.75 5.85
N ARG A 23 4.59 -16.86 5.72
CA ARG A 23 4.05 -17.31 4.44
C ARG A 23 2.59 -17.69 4.61
N GLU A 24 1.77 -17.20 3.71
CA GLU A 24 0.35 -17.54 3.61
C GLU A 24 0.01 -17.91 2.17
N THR A 25 -0.82 -18.93 1.98
CA THR A 25 -1.27 -19.36 0.65
C THR A 25 -2.79 -19.28 0.60
N VAL A 26 -3.32 -18.42 -0.28
CA VAL A 26 -4.76 -18.25 -0.51
C VAL A 26 -5.05 -18.53 -1.97
N GLY A 27 -5.80 -19.60 -2.23
CA GLY A 27 -6.06 -20.06 -3.58
C GLY A 27 -4.76 -20.34 -4.36
N PRO A 28 -4.56 -19.74 -5.56
CA PRO A 28 -3.35 -19.95 -6.35
C PRO A 28 -2.17 -19.05 -5.94
N LEU A 29 -2.39 -18.10 -5.02
CA LEU A 29 -1.40 -17.12 -4.63
C LEU A 29 -0.72 -17.51 -3.32
N THR A 30 0.59 -17.30 -3.27
CA THR A 30 1.37 -17.38 -2.03
C THR A 30 1.92 -16.02 -1.69
N CYS A 31 1.49 -15.47 -0.57
CA CYS A 31 2.06 -14.28 0.04
C CYS A 31 3.25 -14.67 0.91
N ILE A 32 4.38 -13.99 0.73
CA ILE A 32 5.50 -14.02 1.66
C ILE A 32 5.67 -12.62 2.23
N ARG A 33 5.62 -12.50 3.55
CA ARG A 33 5.90 -11.24 4.27
C ARG A 33 7.30 -11.31 4.86
N TYR A 34 8.06 -10.24 4.66
CA TYR A 34 9.38 -10.02 5.25
C TYR A 34 9.26 -8.85 6.23
N GLN A 35 9.29 -9.13 7.53
CA GLN A 35 9.11 -8.13 8.58
C GLN A 35 10.45 -7.82 9.26
N GLY A 36 10.90 -6.57 9.17
CA GLY A 36 11.93 -6.00 10.02
C GLY A 36 11.34 -5.01 11.02
N ASP A 37 12.20 -4.39 11.83
CA ASP A 37 11.79 -3.36 12.79
C ASP A 37 11.39 -2.04 12.11
N GLU A 38 11.99 -1.75 10.95
CA GLU A 38 11.93 -0.45 10.26
C GLU A 38 11.37 -0.56 8.83
N PHE A 39 10.88 -1.76 8.47
CA PHE A 39 10.28 -2.03 7.17
C PHE A 39 9.49 -3.34 7.22
N PHE A 40 8.52 -3.48 6.33
CA PHE A 40 8.05 -4.75 5.86
C PHE A 40 7.82 -4.77 4.35
N PHE A 41 8.09 -5.93 3.75
CA PHE A 41 7.76 -6.20 2.35
C PHE A 41 6.75 -7.32 2.26
N LEU A 42 5.89 -7.21 1.26
CA LEU A 42 4.94 -8.21 0.83
C LEU A 42 5.36 -8.67 -0.56
N VAL A 43 5.43 -9.98 -0.80
CA VAL A 43 5.57 -10.50 -2.16
C VAL A 43 4.50 -11.55 -2.41
N HIS A 44 3.61 -11.30 -3.37
CA HIS A 44 2.70 -12.33 -3.87
C HIS A 44 3.36 -13.09 -5.01
N TYR A 45 3.27 -14.42 -4.93
CA TYR A 45 3.73 -15.34 -5.94
C TYR A 45 2.55 -16.08 -6.57
N TYR A 46 2.57 -16.20 -7.89
CA TYR A 46 1.74 -17.11 -8.67
C TYR A 46 2.66 -18.06 -9.45
N GLN A 47 2.51 -19.37 -9.26
CA GLN A 47 3.33 -20.39 -9.94
C GLN A 47 4.85 -20.09 -9.86
N ASP A 48 5.34 -19.83 -8.64
CA ASP A 48 6.74 -19.49 -8.35
C ASP A 48 7.27 -18.19 -9.00
N ARG A 49 6.40 -17.37 -9.60
CA ARG A 49 6.73 -16.05 -10.13
C ARG A 49 6.17 -14.97 -9.22
N ALA A 50 6.99 -13.99 -8.84
CA ALA A 50 6.52 -12.80 -8.15
C ALA A 50 5.59 -11.99 -9.08
N VAL A 51 4.36 -11.75 -8.63
CA VAL A 51 3.32 -11.01 -9.36
C VAL A 51 2.94 -9.71 -8.67
N GLU A 52 3.33 -9.54 -7.42
CA GLU A 52 3.19 -8.27 -6.70
C GLU A 52 4.31 -8.14 -5.68
N ILE A 53 4.86 -6.94 -5.55
CA ILE A 53 5.79 -6.57 -4.49
C ILE A 53 5.27 -5.30 -3.83
N GLY A 54 4.87 -5.41 -2.57
CA GLY A 54 4.43 -4.31 -1.72
C GLY A 54 5.52 -3.87 -0.75
N VAL A 55 5.57 -2.57 -0.50
CA VAL A 55 6.44 -1.94 0.50
C VAL A 55 5.61 -0.98 1.35
N ASP A 56 5.92 -0.97 2.63
CA ASP A 56 5.22 -0.15 3.61
C ASP A 56 5.82 1.24 3.78
N GLY A 57 5.07 2.10 4.45
CA GLY A 57 5.43 3.49 4.69
C GLY A 57 6.62 3.70 5.63
N GLU A 58 6.94 2.77 6.53
CA GLU A 58 8.05 2.95 7.49
C GLU A 58 9.39 3.07 6.78
N LEU A 59 9.57 2.33 5.67
CA LEU A 59 10.79 2.45 4.86
C LEU A 59 11.00 3.88 4.34
N SER A 60 9.93 4.67 4.22
CA SER A 60 10.00 6.06 3.74
C SER A 60 10.72 7.03 4.70
N HIS A 61 10.90 6.63 5.96
CA HIS A 61 11.72 7.36 6.93
C HIS A 61 13.22 7.29 6.59
N HIS A 62 13.63 6.25 5.86
CA HIS A 62 15.03 5.96 5.55
C HIS A 62 15.37 6.20 4.07
N LEU A 63 14.42 5.94 3.17
CA LEU A 63 14.59 6.12 1.73
C LEU A 63 13.39 6.84 1.11
N PRO A 64 13.59 7.84 0.23
CA PRO A 64 12.48 8.48 -0.45
C PRO A 64 11.80 7.51 -1.42
N ILE A 65 10.52 7.24 -1.20
CA ILE A 65 9.69 6.43 -2.10
C ILE A 65 8.85 7.38 -2.95
N LEU A 66 9.16 7.41 -4.25
CA LEU A 66 8.66 8.41 -5.18
C LEU A 66 7.85 7.78 -6.32
N LEU A 67 6.71 8.38 -6.65
CA LEU A 67 5.95 8.15 -7.89
C LEU A 67 5.82 9.47 -8.64
N HIS A 68 6.35 9.55 -9.86
CA HIS A 68 6.33 10.79 -10.66
C HIS A 68 6.86 12.03 -9.90
N GLY A 69 7.83 11.83 -8.99
CA GLY A 69 8.41 12.89 -8.15
C GLY A 69 7.60 13.23 -6.88
N LEU A 70 6.43 12.61 -6.68
CA LEU A 70 5.63 12.74 -5.47
C LEU A 70 6.09 11.74 -4.41
N LYS A 71 6.17 12.19 -3.15
CA LYS A 71 6.48 11.33 -2.01
C LYS A 71 5.23 10.55 -1.63
N VAL A 72 5.21 9.25 -1.95
CA VAL A 72 4.00 8.40 -1.87
C VAL A 72 3.33 8.47 -0.50
N PHE A 73 4.12 8.33 0.58
CA PHE A 73 3.62 8.26 1.96
C PHE A 73 3.46 9.63 2.65
N GLN A 74 3.78 10.73 1.96
CA GLN A 74 3.67 12.11 2.50
C GLN A 74 2.73 12.97 1.66
N THR A 75 2.17 12.42 0.58
CA THR A 75 1.20 13.07 -0.28
C THR A 75 -0.19 12.55 0.10
N PRO A 76 -1.18 13.43 0.38
CA PRO A 76 -2.54 12.96 0.66
C PRO A 76 -3.06 12.00 -0.41
N ALA A 77 -3.82 11.00 0.01
CA ALA A 77 -4.30 9.93 -0.86
C ALA A 77 -5.06 10.48 -2.08
N GLU A 78 -5.94 11.46 -1.86
CA GLU A 78 -6.67 12.15 -2.94
C GLU A 78 -5.74 12.80 -3.96
N ASP A 79 -4.73 13.55 -3.49
CA ASP A 79 -3.79 14.26 -4.37
C ASP A 79 -2.96 13.30 -5.22
N LEU A 80 -2.49 12.20 -4.61
CA LEU A 80 -1.73 11.16 -5.30
C LEU A 80 -2.61 10.44 -6.33
N VAL A 81 -3.81 10.01 -5.94
CA VAL A 81 -4.78 9.34 -6.83
C VAL A 81 -5.14 10.23 -8.01
N ASN A 82 -5.48 11.50 -7.76
CA ASN A 82 -5.80 12.46 -8.81
C ASN A 82 -4.65 12.66 -9.80
N THR A 83 -3.41 12.67 -9.31
CA THR A 83 -2.23 12.77 -10.17
C THR A 83 -2.08 11.53 -11.05
N LEU A 84 -2.23 10.33 -10.49
CA LEU A 84 -2.07 9.07 -11.23
C LEU A 84 -3.21 8.83 -12.23
N LYS A 85 -4.42 9.34 -11.97
CA LYS A 85 -5.56 9.30 -12.90
C LYS A 85 -5.29 10.03 -14.22
N ALA A 86 -4.30 10.93 -14.27
CA ALA A 86 -3.86 11.53 -15.53
C ALA A 86 -3.15 10.53 -16.46
N HIS A 87 -2.73 9.37 -15.93
CA HIS A 87 -1.90 8.38 -16.62
C HIS A 87 -2.56 7.01 -16.76
N SER A 88 -3.57 6.68 -15.94
CA SER A 88 -4.21 5.37 -15.92
C SER A 88 -5.63 5.46 -15.40
N ALA A 89 -6.48 4.51 -15.81
CA ALA A 89 -7.75 4.33 -15.12
C ALA A 89 -7.48 3.91 -13.67
N CYS A 90 -8.38 4.31 -12.77
CA CYS A 90 -8.34 3.94 -11.36
C CYS A 90 -9.52 3.04 -11.05
N ILE A 91 -9.24 1.91 -10.39
CA ILE A 91 -10.23 1.00 -9.81
C ILE A 91 -10.09 1.13 -8.29
N TYR A 92 -11.20 1.14 -7.56
CA TYR A 92 -11.21 1.34 -6.11
C TYR A 92 -12.31 0.48 -5.47
N ASP A 93 -12.21 0.25 -4.16
CA ASP A 93 -12.97 -0.78 -3.43
C ASP A 93 -14.35 -0.35 -2.94
N LEU A 94 -14.55 0.94 -2.66
CA LEU A 94 -15.77 1.45 -2.05
C LEU A 94 -16.58 2.31 -3.03
N GLU A 95 -17.86 2.54 -2.73
CA GLU A 95 -18.73 3.35 -3.60
C GLU A 95 -18.21 4.79 -3.75
N ASP A 96 -17.66 5.34 -2.67
CA ASP A 96 -17.06 6.66 -2.62
C ASP A 96 -15.55 6.56 -2.79
N GLU A 97 -15.05 7.03 -3.95
CA GLU A 97 -13.63 7.01 -4.30
C GLU A 97 -12.77 7.65 -3.21
N GLN A 98 -13.13 8.82 -2.67
CA GLN A 98 -12.30 9.51 -1.67
C GLN A 98 -12.28 8.78 -0.31
N LEU A 99 -13.22 7.87 -0.10
CA LEU A 99 -13.31 7.02 1.09
C LEU A 99 -12.94 5.57 0.78
N SER A 100 -12.28 5.29 -0.34
CA SER A 100 -11.76 3.95 -0.65
C SER A 100 -10.48 3.67 0.14
N THR A 101 -10.24 2.41 0.47
CA THR A 101 -9.02 1.93 1.16
C THR A 101 -7.97 1.40 0.20
N GLU A 102 -8.41 0.86 -0.94
CA GLU A 102 -7.54 0.36 -2.01
C GLU A 102 -7.80 1.08 -3.34
N TYR A 103 -6.71 1.38 -4.05
CA TYR A 103 -6.72 1.99 -5.37
C TYR A 103 -5.74 1.26 -6.27
N LEU A 104 -6.23 0.83 -7.42
CA LEU A 104 -5.49 0.06 -8.41
C LEU A 104 -5.42 0.86 -9.71
N PHE A 105 -4.22 0.93 -10.26
CA PHE A 105 -3.92 1.54 -11.55
C PHE A 105 -3.34 0.48 -12.49
N PRO A 106 -4.20 -0.28 -13.21
CA PRO A 106 -3.77 -1.42 -14.02
C PRO A 106 -2.70 -1.08 -15.05
N GLN A 107 -2.84 0.06 -15.74
CA GLN A 107 -1.91 0.47 -16.78
C GLN A 107 -0.54 0.91 -16.23
N LEU A 108 -0.49 1.31 -14.95
CA LEU A 108 0.77 1.63 -14.26
C LEU A 108 1.35 0.41 -13.53
N GLY A 109 0.58 -0.68 -13.38
CA GLY A 109 0.96 -1.80 -12.54
C GLY A 109 1.13 -1.40 -11.08
N LEU A 110 0.24 -0.54 -10.55
CA LEU A 110 0.33 -0.02 -9.19
C LEU A 110 -0.91 -0.34 -8.37
N ARG A 111 -0.70 -0.65 -7.10
CA ARG A 111 -1.72 -0.68 -6.05
C ARG A 111 -1.31 0.21 -4.90
N LEU A 112 -2.24 0.99 -4.37
CA LEU A 112 -2.08 1.85 -3.21
C LEU A 112 -3.10 1.42 -2.16
N TRP A 113 -2.67 1.31 -0.91
CA TRP A 113 -3.53 0.86 0.17
C TRP A 113 -3.31 1.64 1.46
N ARG A 114 -4.40 1.86 2.19
CA ARG A 114 -4.46 2.39 3.55
C ARG A 114 -5.47 1.58 4.35
N GLU A 115 -5.25 1.48 5.65
CA GLU A 115 -5.99 0.57 6.51
C GLU A 115 -7.43 1.03 6.77
N MET A 116 -7.64 2.34 6.86
CA MET A 116 -8.96 2.91 7.08
C MET A 116 -9.28 4.00 6.06
N PRO A 117 -10.56 4.18 5.72
CA PRO A 117 -10.98 5.27 4.88
C PRO A 117 -11.00 6.57 5.67
N PHE A 118 -10.28 7.59 5.18
CA PHE A 118 -10.32 8.92 5.77
C PHE A 118 -10.24 10.02 4.71
N HIS A 119 -11.08 11.04 4.85
CA HIS A 119 -11.05 12.23 4.00
C HIS A 119 -11.58 13.42 4.78
N PRO A 120 -11.01 14.64 4.63
CA PRO A 120 -11.44 15.82 5.38
C PRO A 120 -12.94 16.14 5.28
N LYS A 121 -13.62 15.68 4.21
CA LYS A 121 -15.09 15.82 4.07
C LYS A 121 -15.87 15.18 5.23
N LEU A 122 -15.36 14.12 5.84
CA LEU A 122 -15.99 13.47 7.00
C LEU A 122 -16.11 14.43 8.19
N LEU A 123 -15.19 15.39 8.30
CA LEU A 123 -15.19 16.40 9.36
C LEU A 123 -16.34 17.41 9.25
N SER A 124 -17.07 17.40 8.14
CA SER A 124 -18.28 18.20 7.98
C SER A 124 -19.52 17.55 8.60
N ASP A 125 -19.46 16.26 8.95
CA ASP A 125 -20.51 15.54 9.64
C ASP A 125 -20.30 15.60 11.16
N PRO A 126 -21.18 16.28 11.92
CA PRO A 126 -21.08 16.35 13.38
C PRO A 126 -21.16 14.97 14.06
N ALA A 127 -21.91 14.02 13.52
CA ALA A 127 -22.05 12.69 14.10
C ALA A 127 -20.73 11.90 14.00
N TYR A 128 -20.08 11.98 12.84
CA TYR A 128 -18.74 11.40 12.65
C TYR A 128 -17.72 12.01 13.62
N CYS A 129 -17.73 13.34 13.77
CA CYS A 129 -16.82 14.03 14.69
C CYS A 129 -17.03 13.61 16.15
N GLU A 130 -18.29 13.40 16.56
CA GLU A 130 -18.61 12.92 17.92
C GLU A 130 -18.14 11.48 18.12
N GLU A 131 -18.38 10.60 17.14
CA GLU A 131 -17.99 9.19 17.19
C GLU A 131 -16.46 9.01 17.24
N MET A 132 -15.73 9.78 16.42
CA MET A 132 -14.28 9.66 16.26
C MET A 132 -13.48 10.59 17.17
N ALA A 133 -14.13 11.34 18.09
CA ALA A 133 -13.49 12.39 18.88
C ALA A 133 -12.22 11.94 19.62
N MET A 134 -12.17 10.69 20.07
CA MET A 134 -11.03 10.13 20.80
C MET A 134 -9.88 9.63 19.92
N VAL A 135 -10.13 9.42 18.63
CA VAL A 135 -9.17 8.78 17.69
C VAL A 135 -8.91 9.65 16.46
N LEU A 136 -9.41 10.88 16.43
CA LEU A 136 -9.34 11.74 15.24
C LEU A 136 -7.90 12.04 14.79
N ASP A 137 -6.99 12.19 15.75
CA ASP A 137 -5.56 12.37 15.45
C ASP A 137 -4.94 11.12 14.83
N GLU A 138 -5.38 9.93 15.25
CA GLU A 138 -4.97 8.66 14.63
C GLU A 138 -5.59 8.52 13.23
N MET A 139 -6.84 8.98 13.05
CA MET A 139 -7.50 8.94 11.76
C MET A 139 -6.78 9.77 10.69
N ASN A 140 -6.10 10.87 11.09
CA ASN A 140 -5.31 11.68 10.18
C ASN A 140 -4.15 10.90 9.53
N ALA A 141 -3.66 9.81 10.13
CA ALA A 141 -2.65 8.95 9.50
C ALA A 141 -3.19 8.35 8.19
N TYR A 142 -4.49 8.05 8.14
CA TYR A 142 -5.16 7.48 6.96
C TYR A 142 -5.51 8.51 5.89
N LEU A 143 -5.13 9.78 6.07
CA LEU A 143 -5.07 10.74 4.98
C LEU A 143 -4.02 10.33 3.93
N TYR A 144 -3.04 9.52 4.33
CA TYR A 144 -1.94 9.04 3.49
C TYR A 144 -2.07 7.54 3.25
N PHE A 145 -1.41 7.05 2.20
CA PHE A 145 -1.25 5.61 2.00
C PHE A 145 -0.26 5.03 3.02
N GLN A 146 -0.42 3.75 3.33
CA GLN A 146 0.47 3.00 4.21
C GLN A 146 1.22 1.89 3.47
N LEU A 147 0.73 1.49 2.30
CA LEU A 147 1.36 0.50 1.45
C LEU A 147 1.27 0.93 -0.02
N ILE A 148 2.34 0.69 -0.76
CA ILE A 148 2.36 0.74 -2.23
C ILE A 148 2.90 -0.57 -2.77
N SER A 149 2.28 -1.08 -3.82
CA SER A 149 2.76 -2.25 -4.53
C SER A 149 2.96 -1.98 -6.01
N VAL A 150 3.98 -2.62 -6.57
CA VAL A 150 4.12 -2.84 -8.01
C VAL A 150 3.61 -4.24 -8.36
N LEU A 151 2.87 -4.38 -9.46
CA LEU A 151 2.20 -5.63 -9.80
C LEU A 151 2.17 -5.95 -11.30
N ASP A 152 2.13 -7.24 -11.59
CA ASP A 152 1.77 -7.80 -12.89
C ASP A 152 0.24 -7.93 -12.95
N TRP A 153 -0.40 -6.87 -13.45
CA TRP A 153 -1.86 -6.80 -13.54
C TRP A 153 -2.44 -7.90 -14.42
N GLU A 154 -1.83 -8.18 -15.57
CA GLU A 154 -2.34 -9.19 -16.51
C GLU A 154 -2.42 -10.57 -15.87
N THR A 155 -1.44 -10.91 -15.02
CA THR A 155 -1.45 -12.15 -14.27
C THR A 155 -2.47 -12.09 -13.12
N LEU A 156 -2.49 -11.00 -12.35
CA LEU A 156 -3.40 -10.85 -11.20
C LEU A 156 -4.87 -10.86 -11.60
N GLU A 157 -5.25 -10.19 -12.69
CA GLU A 157 -6.64 -10.14 -13.19
C GLU A 157 -7.21 -11.53 -13.51
N GLN A 158 -6.35 -12.46 -13.93
CA GLN A 158 -6.75 -13.84 -14.25
C GLN A 158 -6.94 -14.71 -13.01
N VAL A 159 -6.23 -14.43 -11.92
CA VAL A 159 -6.15 -15.29 -10.73
C VAL A 159 -6.95 -14.74 -9.54
N GLN A 160 -7.19 -13.43 -9.52
CA GLN A 160 -8.05 -12.71 -8.58
C GLN A 160 -8.85 -11.64 -9.36
N PRO A 161 -10.02 -11.99 -9.91
CA PRO A 161 -10.85 -11.00 -10.59
C PRO A 161 -11.31 -9.91 -9.61
N PRO A 162 -11.65 -8.69 -10.10
CA PRO A 162 -11.83 -7.49 -9.29
C PRO A 162 -12.77 -7.60 -8.08
N GLY A 163 -13.77 -8.49 -8.12
CA GLY A 163 -14.67 -8.73 -6.98
C GLY A 163 -14.04 -9.42 -5.77
N TYR A 164 -12.79 -9.87 -5.87
CA TYR A 164 -11.99 -10.48 -4.80
C TYR A 164 -10.76 -9.66 -4.41
N LEU A 165 -10.51 -8.53 -5.09
CA LEU A 165 -9.37 -7.67 -4.74
C LEU A 165 -9.57 -6.97 -3.40
N PHE A 166 -10.83 -6.81 -2.99
CA PHE A 166 -11.25 -5.91 -1.92
C PHE A 166 -11.96 -6.61 -0.75
N GLN A 167 -11.78 -7.92 -0.61
CA GLN A 167 -12.38 -8.75 0.45
C GLN A 167 -11.34 -9.33 1.40
#